data_AF-A0A6F8YLZ0-F1
#
_entry.id   AF-A0A6F8YLZ0-F1
#
_cell.length_a   1.000
_cell.length_b   1.000
_cell.length_c   1.000
_cell.angle_alpha   90.00
_cell.angle_beta   90.00
_cell.angle_gamma   90.00
#
_symmetry.space_group_name_H-M   'P 1'
#
loop_
_entity.id
_entity.type
_entity.pdbx_description
1 polymer ?
#
loop_
_entity_poly.entity_id
_entity_poly.type
_entity_poly.pdbx_seq_one_letter_code
_entity_poly.pdbx_strand_id
1 'polypeptide(L)'
;MDAHRVALFDFLAAHPLLLAREESDPDRIRLRLAGFDDRALSYRSVVQRYVTRRQRIPDDLGWLVSYGLVTVVLDGRVRHLLTPAGREVARSFTSMYARAYREAAVIVVNRLGRMPDRGLAEVMSQWMALRAQPRSLDSLRTGP
;
A
#
# COMPACT_ATOMS: atom_id res chain seq x y z
N MET A 1 5.48 -2.17 -13.95
CA MET A 1 4.66 -2.88 -12.95
C MET A 1 3.27 -3.12 -13.51
N ASP A 2 2.62 -4.25 -13.25
CA ASP A 2 1.21 -4.45 -13.65
C ASP A 2 0.26 -3.67 -12.71
N ALA A 3 -0.99 -3.50 -13.15
CA ALA A 3 -1.98 -2.70 -12.41
C ALA A 3 -2.36 -3.29 -11.04
N HIS A 4 -2.34 -4.62 -10.91
CA HIS A 4 -2.68 -5.30 -9.64
C HIS A 4 -1.63 -5.01 -8.57
N ARG A 5 -0.35 -5.12 -8.94
CA ARG A 5 0.78 -4.76 -8.08
C ARG A 5 0.79 -3.28 -7.74
N VAL A 6 0.49 -2.41 -8.70
CA VAL A 6 0.36 -0.96 -8.44
C VAL A 6 -0.70 -0.72 -7.37
N ALA A 7 -1.89 -1.30 -7.50
CA ALA A 7 -2.97 -1.13 -6.52
C ALA A 7 -2.60 -1.62 -5.12
N LEU A 8 -1.96 -2.79 -5.04
CA LEU A 8 -1.49 -3.34 -3.77
C LEU A 8 -0.43 -2.44 -3.12
N PHE A 9 0.58 -2.03 -3.88
CA PHE A 9 1.70 -1.26 -3.34
C PHE A 9 1.26 0.14 -2.95
N ASP A 10 0.42 0.77 -3.76
CA ASP A 10 -0.15 2.07 -3.48
C ASP A 10 -1.05 2.03 -2.23
N PHE A 11 -1.88 0.99 -2.09
CA PHE A 11 -2.66 0.79 -0.87
C PHE A 11 -1.78 0.66 0.38
N LEU A 12 -0.66 -0.07 0.26
CA LEU A 12 0.23 -0.30 1.39
C LEU A 12 1.12 0.88 1.72
N ALA A 13 1.54 1.65 0.73
CA ALA A 13 2.23 2.90 0.96
C ALA A 13 1.34 3.91 1.70
N ALA A 14 0.01 3.83 1.53
CA ALA A 14 -0.95 4.61 2.30
C ALA A 14 -1.23 4.04 3.71
N HIS A 15 -0.91 2.76 3.97
CA HIS A 15 -1.15 2.09 5.25
C HIS A 15 0.06 1.21 5.67
N PRO A 16 1.29 1.77 5.76
CA PRO A 16 2.52 0.97 5.78
C PRO A 16 2.73 0.22 7.11
N LEU A 17 2.06 0.65 8.19
CA LEU A 17 2.06 -0.04 9.48
C LEU A 17 1.30 -1.39 9.46
N LEU A 18 0.56 -1.69 8.38
CA LEU A 18 0.04 -3.05 8.14
C LEU A 18 1.16 -4.05 7.79
N LEU A 19 2.29 -3.57 7.25
CA LEU A 19 3.49 -4.38 6.99
C LEU A 19 4.43 -4.39 8.18
N ALA A 20 4.63 -3.25 8.83
CA ALA A 20 5.55 -3.09 9.97
C ALA A 20 4.79 -3.11 11.31
N ARG A 21 4.28 -4.30 11.66
CA ARG A 21 3.37 -4.50 12.80
C ARG A 21 4.08 -4.73 14.13
N GLU A 22 5.23 -5.39 14.09
CA GLU A 22 5.99 -5.71 15.29
C GLU A 22 6.70 -4.46 15.83
N GLU A 23 6.67 -4.26 17.14
CA GLU A 23 7.27 -3.06 17.75
C GLU A 23 8.80 -3.01 17.54
N SER A 24 9.45 -4.17 17.42
CA SER A 24 10.87 -4.33 17.10
C SER A 24 11.21 -4.12 15.62
N ASP A 25 10.22 -3.93 14.74
CA ASP A 25 10.47 -3.78 13.31
C ASP A 25 11.18 -2.43 13.02
N PRO A 26 12.39 -2.43 12.44
CA PRO A 26 13.14 -1.20 12.16
C PRO A 26 12.40 -0.26 11.19
N ASP A 27 11.60 -0.80 10.27
CA ASP A 27 10.81 0.04 9.36
C ASP A 27 9.63 0.70 10.09
N ARG A 28 9.14 0.13 11.19
CA ARG A 28 8.08 0.75 12.01
C ARG A 28 8.54 2.06 12.63
N ILE A 29 9.77 2.08 13.16
CA ILE A 29 10.38 3.29 13.72
C ILE A 29 10.53 4.35 12.62
N ARG A 30 11.05 3.97 11.44
CA ARG A 30 11.18 4.87 10.29
C ARG A 30 9.83 5.47 9.85
N LEU A 31 8.78 4.64 9.78
CA LEU A 31 7.44 5.09 9.42
C LEU A 31 6.84 6.05 10.44
N ARG A 32 7.03 5.80 11.76
CA ARG A 32 6.61 6.74 12.80
C ARG A 32 7.34 8.08 12.69
N LEU A 33 8.65 8.06 12.45
CA LEU A 33 9.43 9.29 12.21
C LEU A 33 8.98 10.03 10.94
N ALA A 34 8.49 9.31 9.92
CA ALA A 34 7.87 9.89 8.73
C ALA A 34 6.42 10.39 8.96
N GLY A 35 5.88 10.26 10.18
CA GLY A 35 4.56 10.78 10.56
C GLY A 35 3.41 9.80 10.42
N PHE A 36 3.66 8.52 10.19
CA PHE A 36 2.60 7.50 10.20
C PHE A 36 2.24 7.08 11.63
N ASP A 37 0.94 6.90 11.89
CA ASP A 37 0.41 6.44 13.18
C ASP A 37 -0.65 5.34 13.00
N ASP A 38 -0.72 4.42 13.96
CA ASP A 38 -1.61 3.25 13.98
C ASP A 38 -3.09 3.65 14.13
N ARG A 39 -3.39 4.87 14.59
CA ARG A 39 -4.76 5.37 14.79
C ARG A 39 -5.58 5.43 13.49
N ALA A 40 -4.92 5.60 12.35
CA ALA A 40 -5.56 5.60 11.03
C ALA A 40 -6.17 4.23 10.63
N LEU A 41 -5.78 3.14 11.32
CA LEU A 41 -6.27 1.78 11.07
C LEU A 41 -7.60 1.47 11.78
N SER A 42 -8.11 2.38 12.62
CA SER A 42 -9.32 2.20 13.45
C SER A 42 -10.64 2.37 12.69
N TYR A 43 -10.64 2.91 11.47
CA TYR A 43 -11.87 3.17 10.72
C TYR A 43 -12.33 1.94 9.89
N ARG A 44 -13.63 1.64 9.89
CA ARG A 44 -14.29 0.70 8.94
C ARG A 44 -13.98 1.13 7.48
N SER A 45 -13.63 0.30 6.51
CA SER A 45 -13.02 -1.03 6.50
C SER A 45 -11.81 -1.00 5.54
N VAL A 46 -10.65 -1.44 6.01
CA VAL A 46 -9.38 -1.50 5.24
C VAL A 46 -9.58 -2.27 3.92
N VAL A 47 -10.42 -3.31 3.94
CA VAL A 47 -10.83 -4.09 2.77
C VAL A 47 -11.62 -3.26 1.76
N GLN A 48 -12.63 -2.50 2.18
CA GLN A 48 -13.39 -1.65 1.25
C GLN A 48 -12.51 -0.55 0.66
N ARG A 49 -11.60 0.04 1.45
CA ARG A 49 -10.61 0.99 0.93
C ARG A 49 -9.71 0.34 -0.12
N TYR A 50 -9.25 -0.88 0.11
CA TYR A 50 -8.47 -1.62 -0.89
C TYR A 50 -9.28 -1.89 -2.16
N VAL A 51 -10.52 -2.36 -2.04
CA VAL A 51 -11.40 -2.64 -3.19
C VAL A 51 -11.65 -1.38 -4.02
N THR A 52 -12.05 -0.28 -3.37
CA THR A 52 -12.26 1.01 -4.04
C THR A 52 -10.98 1.51 -4.72
N ARG A 53 -9.83 1.36 -4.05
CA ARG A 53 -8.55 1.81 -4.61
C ARG A 53 -8.15 0.96 -5.83
N ARG A 54 -8.31 -0.36 -5.75
CA ARG A 54 -8.07 -1.28 -6.87
C ARG A 54 -8.96 -0.97 -8.08
N GLN A 55 -10.20 -0.56 -7.87
CA GLN A 55 -11.11 -0.15 -8.95
C GLN A 55 -10.67 1.15 -9.63
N ARG A 56 -10.05 2.07 -8.88
CA ARG A 56 -9.63 3.39 -9.39
C ARG A 56 -8.29 3.35 -10.16
N ILE A 57 -7.38 2.43 -9.81
CA ILE A 57 -6.03 2.39 -10.40
C ILE A 57 -6.01 2.31 -11.95
N PRO A 58 -6.86 1.51 -12.63
CA PRO A 58 -6.91 1.52 -14.08
C PRO A 58 -7.18 2.91 -14.67
N ASP A 59 -8.11 3.66 -14.08
CA ASP A 59 -8.46 5.02 -14.55
C ASP A 59 -7.30 5.99 -14.28
N ASP A 60 -6.71 5.96 -13.09
CA ASP A 60 -5.54 6.79 -12.75
C ASP A 60 -4.36 6.48 -13.70
N LEU A 61 -4.11 5.20 -14.03
CA LEU A 61 -3.09 4.80 -15.00
C LEU A 61 -3.43 5.27 -16.42
N GLY A 62 -4.71 5.23 -16.81
CA GLY A 62 -5.18 5.76 -18.08
C GLY A 62 -4.87 7.25 -18.23
N TRP A 63 -5.11 8.04 -17.18
CA TRP A 63 -4.72 9.45 -17.14
C TRP A 63 -3.21 9.65 -17.23
N LEU A 64 -2.41 8.88 -16.47
CA LEU A 64 -0.96 8.99 -16.53
C LEU A 64 -0.39 8.63 -17.91
N VAL A 65 -1.01 7.69 -18.62
CA VAL A 65 -0.67 7.33 -19.99
C VAL A 65 -1.07 8.44 -20.96
N SER A 66 -2.28 9.01 -20.84
CA SER A 66 -2.73 10.09 -21.73
C SER A 66 -1.90 11.37 -21.59
N TYR A 67 -1.38 11.65 -20.39
CA TYR A 67 -0.44 12.75 -20.15
C TYR A 67 1.02 12.43 -20.52
N GLY A 68 1.32 11.23 -21.03
CA GLY A 68 2.68 10.83 -21.40
C GLY A 68 3.64 10.66 -20.21
N LEU A 69 3.11 10.54 -18.99
CA LEU A 69 3.90 10.34 -17.76
C LEU A 69 4.21 8.86 -17.52
N VAL A 70 3.38 7.97 -18.06
CA VAL A 70 3.54 6.52 -18.03
C VAL A 70 3.43 5.98 -19.46
N THR A 71 4.18 4.92 -19.75
CA THR A 71 4.05 4.14 -20.98
C THR A 71 3.64 2.70 -20.66
N VAL A 72 2.96 2.07 -21.61
CA VAL A 72 2.51 0.68 -21.52
C VAL A 72 3.40 -0.20 -22.39
N VAL A 73 3.93 -1.26 -21.81
CA VAL A 73 4.75 -2.26 -22.50
C VAL A 73 4.08 -3.63 -22.36
N LEU A 74 4.01 -4.36 -23.47
CA LEU A 74 3.54 -5.73 -23.52
C LEU A 74 4.74 -6.68 -23.52
N ASP A 75 4.85 -7.52 -22.48
CA ASP A 75 5.88 -8.55 -22.37
C ASP A 75 5.29 -9.77 -21.66
N GLY A 76 4.44 -10.51 -22.39
CA GLY A 76 3.57 -11.57 -21.84
C GLY A 76 2.46 -11.07 -20.91
N ARG A 77 2.61 -9.89 -20.32
CA ARG A 77 1.62 -9.17 -19.50
C ARG A 77 1.73 -7.66 -19.73
N VAL A 78 0.65 -6.94 -19.45
CA VAL A 78 0.60 -5.48 -19.48
C VAL A 78 1.44 -4.90 -18.34
N ARG A 79 2.45 -4.09 -18.67
CA ARG A 79 3.31 -3.41 -17.69
C ARG A 79 3.31 -1.91 -17.93
N HIS A 80 3.20 -1.17 -16.84
CA HIS A 80 3.32 0.30 -16.81
C HIS A 80 4.73 0.69 -16.40
N LEU A 81 5.35 1.61 -17.13
CA LEU A 81 6.68 2.16 -16.85
C LEU A 81 6.63 3.68 -16.84
N LEU A 82 7.35 4.32 -15.92
CA LEU A 82 7.48 5.79 -15.93
C LEU A 82 8.30 6.24 -17.13
N THR A 83 7.83 7.28 -17.82
CA THR A 83 8.60 8.00 -18.83
C THR A 83 9.61 8.94 -18.17
N PRO A 84 10.58 9.51 -18.90
CA PRO A 84 11.43 10.57 -18.37
C PRO A 84 10.63 11.76 -17.82
N ALA A 85 9.57 12.20 -18.53
CA ALA A 85 8.68 13.26 -18.07
C ALA A 85 7.93 12.86 -16.78
N GLY A 86 7.43 11.63 -16.70
CA GLY A 86 6.81 11.11 -15.49
C GLY A 86 7.75 11.07 -14.29
N ARG A 87 9.02 10.72 -14.50
CA ARG A 87 10.04 10.79 -13.44
C ARG A 87 10.26 12.22 -12.96
N GLU A 88 10.27 13.20 -13.87
CA GLU A 88 10.48 14.59 -13.50
C GLU A 88 9.30 15.17 -12.73
N VAL A 89 8.08 14.91 -13.19
CA VAL A 89 6.85 15.27 -12.46
C VAL A 89 6.81 14.58 -11.09
N ALA A 90 7.17 13.30 -11.00
CA ALA A 90 7.22 12.60 -9.72
C ALA A 90 8.22 13.23 -8.73
N ARG A 91 9.33 13.82 -9.22
CA ARG A 91 10.33 14.51 -8.38
C ARG A 91 9.86 15.85 -7.85
N SER A 92 8.99 16.55 -8.58
CA SER A 92 8.47 17.87 -8.16
C SER A 92 7.55 17.79 -6.93
N PHE A 93 6.97 16.61 -6.65
CA PHE A 93 6.24 16.34 -5.40
C PHE A 93 7.21 16.32 -4.21
N THR A 94 7.33 17.47 -3.55
CA THR A 94 8.30 17.73 -2.47
C THR A 94 7.64 17.99 -1.12
N SER A 95 6.32 17.96 -1.03
CA SER A 95 5.59 18.14 0.23
C SER A 95 5.97 17.08 1.27
N MET A 96 5.75 17.37 2.56
CA MET A 96 6.01 16.41 3.63
C MET A 96 5.22 15.11 3.40
N TYR A 97 3.96 15.21 2.98
CA TYR A 97 3.15 14.05 2.62
C TYR A 97 3.77 13.23 1.48
N ALA A 98 4.24 13.89 0.41
CA ALA A 98 4.86 13.20 -0.71
C ALA A 98 6.16 12.49 -0.31
N ARG A 99 6.96 13.10 0.58
CA ARG A 99 8.17 12.48 1.14
C ARG A 99 7.84 11.27 2.01
N ALA A 100 6.90 11.41 2.94
CA ALA A 100 6.45 10.31 3.80
C ALA A 100 5.88 9.15 2.98
N TYR A 101 5.06 9.45 1.97
CA TYR A 101 4.51 8.45 1.07
C TYR A 101 5.61 7.74 0.26
N ARG A 102 6.63 8.47 -0.23
CA ARG A 102 7.78 7.89 -0.94
C ARG A 102 8.58 6.95 -0.03
N GLU A 103 8.80 7.33 1.23
CA GLU A 103 9.46 6.48 2.22
C GLU A 103 8.69 5.17 2.43
N ALA A 104 7.37 5.27 2.64
CA ALA A 104 6.49 4.11 2.75
C ALA A 104 6.52 3.23 1.50
N ALA A 105 6.46 3.82 0.30
CA ALA A 105 6.52 3.09 -0.96
C ALA A 105 7.85 2.35 -1.15
N VAL A 106 8.99 2.94 -0.74
CA VAL A 106 10.30 2.28 -0.77
C VAL A 106 10.30 1.05 0.14
N ILE A 107 9.78 1.16 1.36
CA ILE A 107 9.66 0.04 2.30
C ILE A 107 8.80 -1.08 1.70
N VAL A 108 7.64 -0.73 1.13
CA VAL A 108 6.73 -1.68 0.49
C VAL A 108 7.41 -2.41 -0.67
N VAL A 109 8.08 -1.68 -1.57
CA VAL A 109 8.79 -2.26 -2.72
C VAL A 109 9.95 -3.15 -2.28
N ASN A 110 10.69 -2.75 -1.25
CA ASN A 110 11.79 -3.56 -0.73
C ASN A 110 11.31 -4.87 -0.12
N ARG A 111 10.18 -4.85 0.62
CA ARG A 111 9.60 -6.04 1.24
C ARG A 111 8.92 -6.96 0.22
N LEU A 112 8.16 -6.40 -0.72
CA LEU A 112 7.22 -7.17 -1.54
C LEU A 112 7.60 -7.24 -3.03
N GLY A 113 8.52 -6.40 -3.50
CA GLY A 113 8.85 -6.25 -4.92
C GLY A 113 9.25 -7.55 -5.61
N ARG A 114 9.96 -8.42 -4.90
CA ARG A 114 10.45 -9.72 -5.39
C ARG A 114 9.50 -10.88 -5.11
N MET A 115 8.41 -10.67 -4.36
CA MET A 115 7.46 -11.75 -4.07
C MET A 115 6.66 -12.10 -5.33
N PRO A 116 6.39 -13.39 -5.61
CA PRO A 116 5.49 -13.78 -6.69
C PRO A 116 4.04 -13.42 -6.34
N ASP A 117 3.16 -13.39 -7.35
CA ASP A 117 1.76 -12.97 -7.17
C ASP A 117 1.00 -13.82 -6.13
N ARG A 118 1.34 -15.12 -6.02
CA ARG A 118 0.81 -16.00 -4.98
C ARG A 118 1.18 -15.54 -3.57
N GLY A 119 2.44 -15.17 -3.34
CA GLY A 119 2.89 -14.65 -2.04
C GLY A 119 2.22 -13.32 -1.71
N LEU A 120 1.99 -12.46 -2.71
CA LEU A 120 1.23 -11.22 -2.52
C LEU A 120 -0.23 -11.50 -2.12
N ALA A 121 -0.86 -12.51 -2.71
CA ALA A 121 -2.21 -12.94 -2.35
C ALA A 121 -2.29 -13.52 -0.93
N GLU A 122 -1.27 -14.26 -0.49
CA GLU A 122 -1.16 -14.77 0.88
C GLU A 122 -1.02 -13.64 1.91
N VAL A 123 -0.15 -12.65 1.64
CA VAL A 123 -0.01 -11.45 2.49
C VAL A 123 -1.34 -10.71 2.63
N MET A 124 -2.06 -10.53 1.51
CA MET A 124 -3.40 -9.94 1.52
C MET A 124 -4.42 -10.76 2.31
N SER A 125 -4.36 -12.08 2.18
CA SER A 125 -5.27 -13.00 2.88
C SER A 125 -5.04 -12.97 4.39
N GLN A 126 -3.78 -12.89 4.84
CA GLN A 126 -3.44 -12.74 6.25
C GLN A 126 -4.05 -11.45 6.83
N TRP A 127 -3.99 -10.33 6.12
CA TRP A 127 -4.63 -9.08 6.56
C TRP A 127 -6.15 -9.15 6.60
N MET A 128 -6.76 -9.82 5.64
CA MET A 128 -8.20 -10.05 5.64
C MET A 128 -8.62 -10.94 6.82
N ALA A 129 -7.84 -11.97 7.14
CA ALA A 129 -8.09 -12.89 8.24
C ALA A 129 -7.91 -12.25 9.63
N LEU A 130 -6.97 -11.32 9.79
CA LEU A 130 -6.71 -10.61 11.05
C LEU A 130 -7.89 -9.77 11.56
N ARG A 131 -8.89 -9.49 10.72
CA ARG A 131 -10.15 -8.85 11.13
C ARG A 131 -11.34 -9.81 11.27
N ALA A 132 -11.22 -11.06 10.80
CA ALA A 132 -12.24 -12.07 10.98
C ALA A 132 -12.23 -12.68 12.40
N GLN A 133 -11.16 -12.45 13.18
CA GLN A 133 -11.18 -12.73 14.61
C GLN A 133 -12.05 -11.68 15.31
N PRO A 134 -13.22 -12.07 15.88
CA PRO A 134 -13.93 -11.17 16.77
C PRO A 134 -12.97 -10.85 17.91
N ARG A 135 -12.83 -9.56 18.26
CA ARG A 135 -12.28 -9.19 19.57
C ARG A 135 -13.11 -9.97 20.59
N SER A 136 -12.51 -10.94 21.26
CA SER A 136 -13.13 -11.62 22.38
C SER A 136 -13.47 -10.57 23.44
N LEU A 137 -14.71 -10.11 23.41
CA LEU A 137 -15.33 -9.33 24.48
C LEU A 137 -15.74 -10.27 25.59
N ASP A 138 -14.78 -10.95 26.22
CA ASP A 138 -15.07 -11.90 27.30
C ASP A 138 -14.17 -11.73 28.53
N SER A 139 -13.81 -10.49 28.84
CA SER A 139 -13.13 -10.13 30.10
C SER A 139 -13.92 -9.17 31.00
N LEU A 140 -15.25 -9.10 30.88
CA LEU A 140 -16.10 -8.29 31.78
C LEU A 140 -17.33 -9.04 32.35
N ARG A 141 -17.23 -10.35 32.58
CA ARG A 141 -18.15 -11.04 33.52
C ARG A 141 -17.37 -11.74 34.62
N THR A 142 -16.83 -10.94 35.53
CA THR A 142 -16.50 -11.37 36.89
C THR A 142 -16.99 -10.33 37.90
N GLY A 143 -18.08 -10.68 38.59
CA GLY A 143 -18.46 -10.24 39.94
C GLY A 143 -19.35 -9.01 40.06
N PRO A 144 -20.18 -8.91 41.11
CA PRO A 144 -20.30 -9.83 42.26
C PRO A 144 -21.47 -10.82 42.17
#